data_AF-A0A1P9X082-F1
#
_entry.id   AF-A0A1P9X082-F1
#
_cell.length_a   1.000
_cell.length_b   1.000
_cell.length_c   1.000
_cell.angle_alpha   90.00
_cell.angle_beta   90.00
_cell.angle_gamma   90.00
#
_symmetry.space_group_name_H-M   'P 1'
#
loop_
_entity.id
_entity.type
_entity.pdbx_description
1 polymer ?
#
loop_
_entity_poly.entity_id
_entity_poly.type
_entity_poly.pdbx_seq_one_letter_code
_entity_poly.pdbx_strand_id
1 'polypeptide(L)'
;MANQHSSTTGSSATTLLDATVAAFDQGQAASPQEGMSLITDWFSSIKSNHTVSDLMEPLTELRDELQAGAPNNARLAQLLTYLADRTEGYAPKAEGDMQSRLQTLATALRNFAGQLSTTV
;
A
#
# COMPACT_ATOMS: atom_id res chain seq x y z
N MET A 1 12.00 -19.22 31.14
CA MET A 1 12.89 -19.07 29.97
C MET A 1 12.00 -18.79 28.77
N ALA A 2 11.86 -17.52 28.38
CA ALA A 2 11.01 -17.11 27.26
C ALA A 2 11.78 -17.41 25.96
N ASN A 3 11.40 -18.50 25.30
CA ASN A 3 12.00 -18.89 24.03
C ASN A 3 11.41 -17.98 22.94
N GLN A 4 12.16 -16.92 22.64
CA GLN A 4 11.85 -15.91 21.65
C GLN A 4 11.58 -16.56 20.29
N HIS A 5 10.41 -16.24 19.75
CA HIS A 5 9.88 -16.69 18.46
C HIS A 5 10.92 -16.52 17.33
N SER A 6 11.45 -17.64 16.87
CA SER A 6 12.22 -17.75 15.64
C SER A 6 11.28 -17.68 14.43
N SER A 7 11.54 -16.68 13.57
CA SER A 7 11.42 -16.78 12.11
C SER A 7 10.02 -16.91 11.49
N THR A 8 9.33 -15.78 11.25
CA THR A 8 8.23 -15.73 10.26
C THR A 8 8.18 -14.40 9.50
N THR A 9 9.21 -14.09 8.72
CA THR A 9 9.26 -12.89 7.86
C THR A 9 8.20 -12.89 6.74
N GLY A 10 7.50 -14.01 6.47
CA GLY A 10 6.45 -14.11 5.43
C GLY A 10 5.00 -13.87 5.90
N SER A 11 4.68 -14.10 7.18
CA SER A 11 3.29 -13.97 7.67
C SER A 11 2.91 -12.52 7.95
N SER A 12 3.85 -11.69 8.39
CA SER A 12 3.58 -10.27 8.67
C SER A 12 3.14 -9.51 7.41
N ALA A 13 3.80 -9.72 6.26
CA ALA A 13 3.44 -9.07 5.00
C ALA A 13 2.02 -9.44 4.55
N THR A 14 1.68 -10.72 4.74
CA THR A 14 0.40 -11.28 4.32
C THR A 14 -0.74 -10.73 5.18
N THR A 15 -0.56 -10.69 6.50
CA THR A 15 -1.52 -10.12 7.45
C THR A 15 -1.67 -8.60 7.30
N LEU A 16 -0.56 -7.89 7.06
CA LEU A 16 -0.58 -6.45 6.81
C LEU A 16 -1.29 -6.11 5.50
N LEU A 17 -1.08 -6.93 4.45
CA LEU A 17 -1.81 -6.75 3.21
C LEU A 17 -3.31 -6.95 3.41
N ASP A 18 -3.71 -7.97 4.16
CA ASP A 18 -5.11 -8.26 4.45
C ASP A 18 -5.76 -7.09 5.21
N ALA A 19 -5.07 -6.55 6.23
CA ALA A 19 -5.51 -5.37 6.96
C ALA A 19 -5.58 -4.11 6.08
N THR A 20 -4.62 -3.95 5.16
CA THR A 20 -4.61 -2.86 4.18
C THR A 20 -5.82 -3.00 3.27
N VAL A 21 -5.99 -4.15 2.60
CA VAL A 21 -7.12 -4.44 1.72
C VAL A 21 -8.45 -4.23 2.45
N ALA A 22 -8.63 -4.76 3.65
CA ALA A 22 -9.86 -4.60 4.42
C ALA A 22 -10.14 -3.13 4.75
N ALA A 23 -9.12 -2.37 5.15
CA ALA A 23 -9.27 -0.94 5.42
C ALA A 23 -9.67 -0.16 4.16
N PHE A 24 -9.07 -0.47 3.01
CA PHE A 24 -9.39 0.21 1.76
C PHE A 24 -10.73 -0.25 1.13
N ASP A 25 -11.05 -1.54 1.18
CA ASP A 25 -12.28 -2.14 0.63
C ASP A 25 -13.53 -1.68 1.37
N GLN A 26 -13.48 -1.66 2.71
CA GLN A 26 -14.60 -1.20 3.53
C GLN A 26 -14.69 0.33 3.61
N GLY A 27 -13.78 1.07 2.96
CA GLY A 27 -13.62 2.52 3.17
C GLY A 27 -13.27 2.88 4.62
N GLN A 28 -12.81 1.90 5.40
CA GLN A 28 -12.46 2.03 6.82
C GLN A 28 -11.05 2.56 7.05
N ALA A 29 -10.25 2.79 5.99
CA ALA A 29 -9.15 3.73 6.03
C ALA A 29 -9.76 5.12 6.28
N ALA A 30 -10.13 5.37 7.53
CA ALA A 30 -10.93 6.50 7.98
C ALA A 30 -10.22 7.84 7.72
N SER A 31 -8.95 7.80 7.31
CA SER A 31 -8.14 8.94 6.94
C SER A 31 -7.03 8.54 5.96
N PRO A 32 -6.57 9.47 5.10
CA PRO A 32 -5.39 9.27 4.25
C PRO A 32 -4.15 8.82 5.04
N GLN A 33 -4.04 9.26 6.29
CA GLN A 33 -2.96 8.90 7.22
C GLN A 33 -3.01 7.44 7.69
N GLU A 34 -4.20 6.88 7.91
CA GLU A 34 -4.36 5.47 8.29
C GLU A 34 -4.06 4.55 7.12
N GLY A 35 -4.61 4.86 5.93
CA GLY A 35 -4.29 4.13 4.71
C GLY A 35 -2.80 4.17 4.39
N MET A 36 -2.16 5.32 4.58
CA MET A 36 -0.71 5.48 4.41
C MET A 36 0.10 4.62 5.37
N SER A 37 -0.29 4.56 6.65
CA SER A 37 0.40 3.76 7.65
C SER A 37 0.35 2.29 7.28
N LEU A 38 -0.82 1.79 6.88
CA LEU A 38 -1.01 0.41 6.44
C LEU A 38 -0.16 0.08 5.19
N ILE A 39 -0.17 0.96 4.19
CA ILE A 39 0.65 0.82 2.99
C ILE A 39 2.14 0.80 3.35
N THR A 40 2.62 1.74 4.17
CA THR A 40 4.03 1.87 4.55
C THR A 40 4.54 0.64 5.31
N ASP A 41 3.70 0.11 6.20
CA ASP A 41 4.00 -1.03 7.05
C ASP A 41 3.99 -2.34 6.21
N TRP A 42 3.04 -2.47 5.27
CA TRP A 42 3.04 -3.53 4.27
C TRP A 42 4.30 -3.49 3.41
N PHE A 43 4.64 -2.31 2.87
CA PHE A 43 5.84 -2.11 2.07
C PHE A 43 7.12 -2.42 2.83
N SER A 44 7.20 -2.05 4.11
CA SER A 44 8.34 -2.42 4.96
C SER A 44 8.45 -3.93 5.10
N SER A 45 7.32 -4.65 5.15
CA SER A 45 7.32 -6.10 5.22
C SER A 45 7.75 -6.79 3.92
N ILE A 46 7.58 -6.14 2.75
CA ILE A 46 8.05 -6.67 1.45
C ILE A 46 9.36 -6.04 0.97
N LYS A 47 9.93 -5.08 1.70
CA LYS A 47 11.20 -4.39 1.38
C LYS A 47 12.38 -5.36 1.17
N SER A 48 12.34 -6.55 1.78
CA SER A 48 13.33 -7.61 1.50
C SER A 48 13.25 -8.17 0.08
N ASN A 49 12.16 -7.93 -0.66
CA ASN A 49 12.05 -8.21 -2.08
C ASN A 49 12.53 -7.00 -2.89
N HIS A 50 13.63 -7.16 -3.62
CA HIS A 50 14.13 -6.17 -4.61
C HIS A 50 13.08 -5.77 -5.67
N THR A 51 12.03 -6.58 -5.85
CA THR A 51 10.98 -6.37 -6.83
C THR A 51 10.19 -5.08 -6.62
N VAL A 52 10.08 -4.59 -5.39
CA VAL A 52 9.24 -3.43 -5.02
C VAL A 52 10.04 -2.16 -4.71
N SER A 53 11.34 -2.14 -4.99
CA SER A 53 12.19 -0.95 -4.80
C SER A 53 11.69 0.26 -5.59
N ASP A 54 11.16 0.04 -6.79
CA ASP A 54 10.57 1.10 -7.63
C ASP A 54 9.32 1.73 -6.98
N LEU A 55 8.64 1.02 -6.08
CA LEU A 55 7.46 1.57 -5.39
C LEU A 55 7.83 2.46 -4.20
N MET A 56 9.09 2.44 -3.72
CA MET A 56 9.53 3.26 -2.58
C MET A 56 9.56 4.75 -2.89
N GLU A 57 9.86 5.13 -4.14
CA GLU A 57 9.93 6.52 -4.57
C GLU A 57 8.54 7.20 -4.51
N PRO A 58 7.48 6.68 -5.19
CA PRO A 58 6.15 7.28 -5.11
C PRO A 58 5.54 7.21 -3.71
N LEU A 59 5.90 6.23 -2.88
CA LEU A 59 5.50 6.20 -1.46
C LEU A 59 6.13 7.33 -0.65
N THR A 60 7.41 7.61 -0.92
CA THR A 60 8.11 8.67 -0.22
C THR A 60 7.51 10.02 -0.60
N GLU A 61 7.21 10.23 -1.88
CA GLU A 61 6.50 11.43 -2.33
C GLU A 61 5.10 11.54 -1.75
N LEU A 62 4.32 10.45 -1.73
CA LEU A 62 2.97 10.45 -1.18
C LEU A 62 2.99 10.83 0.30
N ARG A 63 3.95 10.28 1.05
CA ARG A 63 4.13 10.59 2.47
C ARG A 63 4.54 12.04 2.67
N ASP A 64 5.49 12.54 1.90
CA ASP A 64 5.95 13.93 1.98
C ASP A 64 4.77 14.90 1.72
N GLU A 65 3.95 14.62 0.70
CA GLU A 65 2.76 15.39 0.37
C GLU A 65 1.73 15.39 1.51
N LEU A 66 1.48 14.25 2.17
CA LEU A 66 0.61 14.20 3.36
C LEU A 66 1.21 14.92 4.58
N GLN A 67 2.53 14.90 4.74
CA GLN A 67 3.22 15.57 5.85
C GLN A 67 3.37 17.08 5.64
N ALA A 68 3.29 17.57 4.40
CA ALA A 68 3.41 18.98 4.04
C ALA A 68 2.30 19.87 4.62
N GLY A 69 1.25 19.30 5.24
CA GLY A 69 0.18 20.02 5.92
C GLY A 69 -0.88 20.64 5.00
N ALA A 70 -0.58 20.80 3.71
CA ALA A 70 -1.52 21.16 2.65
C ALA A 70 -1.47 20.15 1.49
N PRO A 71 -1.84 18.88 1.72
CA PRO A 71 -1.77 17.85 0.69
C PRO A 71 -2.66 18.19 -0.49
N ASN A 72 -2.09 18.19 -1.70
CA ASN A 72 -2.86 18.35 -2.92
C ASN A 72 -3.56 17.01 -3.27
N ASN A 73 -4.88 16.95 -3.11
CA ASN A 73 -5.68 15.76 -3.41
C ASN A 73 -5.46 15.25 -4.85
N ALA A 74 -5.25 16.13 -5.83
CA ALA A 74 -4.94 15.72 -7.20
C ALA A 74 -3.56 15.05 -7.30
N ARG A 75 -2.55 15.60 -6.61
CA ARG A 75 -1.20 15.01 -6.57
C ARG A 75 -1.21 13.68 -5.83
N LEU A 76 -1.93 13.59 -4.72
CA LEU A 76 -2.14 12.32 -3.99
C LEU A 76 -2.81 11.28 -4.89
N ALA A 77 -3.89 11.63 -5.58
CA ALA A 77 -4.58 10.74 -6.48
C ALA A 77 -3.68 10.25 -7.62
N GLN A 78 -2.83 11.12 -8.17
CA GLN A 78 -1.84 10.72 -9.18
C GLN A 78 -0.82 9.72 -8.61
N LEU A 79 -0.25 10.01 -7.44
CA LEU A 79 0.73 9.15 -6.77
C LEU A 79 0.14 7.78 -6.41
N LEU A 80 -1.09 7.75 -5.90
CA LEU A 80 -1.84 6.53 -5.58
C LEU A 80 -2.17 5.71 -6.83
N THR A 81 -2.59 6.37 -7.92
CA THR A 81 -2.87 5.71 -9.21
C THR A 81 -1.59 5.10 -9.78
N TYR A 82 -0.47 5.81 -9.68
CA TYR A 82 0.83 5.32 -10.12
C TYR A 82 1.33 4.12 -9.31
N LEU A 83 1.13 4.16 -7.98
CA LEU A 83 1.37 3.04 -7.09
C LEU A 83 0.49 1.83 -7.44
N ALA A 84 -0.78 2.06 -7.75
CA ALA A 84 -1.71 1.02 -8.18
C ALA A 84 -1.24 0.35 -9.47
N ASP A 85 -0.88 1.14 -10.48
CA ASP A 85 -0.45 0.65 -11.79
C ASP A 85 0.82 -0.20 -11.71
N ARG A 86 1.81 0.26 -10.94
CA ARG A 86 3.02 -0.52 -10.67
C ARG A 86 2.71 -1.81 -9.91
N THR A 87 1.91 -1.72 -8.85
CA THR A 87 1.51 -2.90 -8.04
C THR A 87 0.80 -3.95 -8.91
N GLU A 88 -0.10 -3.52 -9.80
CA GLU A 88 -0.76 -4.37 -10.80
C GLU A 88 0.24 -4.98 -11.78
N GLY A 89 1.23 -4.21 -12.24
CA GLY A 89 2.32 -4.69 -13.09
C GLY A 89 3.25 -5.71 -12.42
N TYR A 90 3.31 -5.72 -11.08
CA TYR A 90 4.03 -6.75 -10.31
C TYR A 90 3.18 -7.97 -9.99
N ALA A 91 1.85 -7.85 -9.96
CA ALA A 91 0.94 -8.96 -9.70
C ALA A 91 1.25 -10.22 -10.54
N PRO A 92 1.42 -10.14 -11.89
CA PRO A 92 1.73 -11.34 -12.69
C PRO A 92 3.15 -11.89 -12.48
N LYS A 93 4.04 -11.13 -11.82
CA LYS A 93 5.40 -11.59 -11.46
C LYS A 93 5.43 -12.25 -10.08
N ALA A 94 4.36 -12.12 -9.30
CA ALA A 94 4.26 -12.69 -7.98
C ALA A 94 3.68 -14.10 -8.05
N GLU A 95 4.26 -15.03 -7.28
CA GLU A 95 3.83 -16.43 -7.30
C GLU A 95 2.74 -16.71 -6.26
N GLY A 96 1.82 -17.61 -6.61
CA GLY A 96 0.77 -18.10 -5.73
C GLY A 96 -0.26 -17.03 -5.35
N ASP A 97 -0.58 -16.96 -4.06
CA ASP A 97 -1.62 -16.08 -3.52
C ASP A 97 -1.27 -14.58 -3.61
N MET A 98 0.00 -14.27 -3.87
CA MET A 98 0.51 -12.91 -3.89
C MET A 98 0.07 -12.13 -5.13
N GLN A 99 -0.22 -12.82 -6.25
CA GLN A 99 -0.79 -12.20 -7.45
C GLN A 99 -2.15 -11.56 -7.15
N SER A 100 -3.12 -12.34 -6.66
CA SER A 100 -4.47 -11.85 -6.36
C SER A 100 -4.43 -10.71 -5.34
N ARG A 101 -3.57 -10.84 -4.33
CA ARG A 101 -3.34 -9.82 -3.30
C ARG A 101 -2.84 -8.49 -3.87
N LEU A 102 -1.88 -8.52 -4.80
CA LEU A 102 -1.37 -7.33 -5.47
C LEU A 102 -2.43 -6.68 -6.36
N GLN A 103 -3.27 -7.45 -7.05
CA GLN A 103 -4.39 -6.92 -7.82
C GLN A 103 -5.44 -6.25 -6.92
N THR A 104 -5.78 -6.85 -5.79
CA THR A 104 -6.70 -6.25 -4.83
C THR A 104 -6.13 -4.95 -4.25
N LEU A 105 -4.85 -4.93 -3.91
CA LEU A 105 -4.18 -3.71 -3.45
C LEU A 105 -4.17 -2.61 -4.51
N ALA A 106 -3.86 -2.94 -5.76
CA ALA A 106 -3.93 -1.98 -6.88
C ALA A 106 -5.34 -1.40 -7.04
N THR A 107 -6.36 -2.26 -6.92
CA THR A 107 -7.77 -1.84 -6.99
C THR A 107 -8.14 -0.91 -5.83
N ALA A 108 -7.72 -1.24 -4.61
CA ALA A 108 -7.91 -0.42 -3.41
C ALA A 108 -7.27 0.97 -3.56
N LEU A 109 -6.00 1.03 -3.98
CA LEU A 109 -5.26 2.27 -4.24
C LEU A 109 -5.95 3.15 -5.29
N ARG A 110 -6.44 2.54 -6.37
CA ARG A 110 -7.14 3.25 -7.46
C ARG A 110 -8.50 3.78 -7.02
N ASN A 111 -9.24 3.01 -6.20
CA ASN A 111 -10.49 3.49 -5.59
C ASN A 111 -10.25 4.68 -4.68
N PHE A 112 -9.22 4.62 -3.83
CA PHE A 112 -8.87 5.72 -2.94
C PHE A 112 -8.45 6.97 -3.71
N ALA A 113 -7.64 6.82 -4.76
CA ALA A 113 -7.30 7.91 -5.68
C ALA A 113 -8.56 8.56 -6.29
N GLY A 114 -9.53 7.74 -6.72
CA GLY A 114 -10.82 8.21 -7.24
C GLY A 114 -11.62 8.99 -6.21
N GLN A 115 -11.65 8.55 -4.95
CA GLN A 115 -12.33 9.25 -3.86
C GLN A 115 -11.69 10.61 -3.53
N LEU A 116 -10.36 10.70 -3.54
CA LEU A 116 -9.66 11.97 -3.36
C LEU A 116 -9.88 12.93 -4.52
N SER A 117 -10.04 12.41 -5.73
CA SER A 117 -10.31 13.20 -6.93
C SER A 117 -11.73 13.76 -6.96
N THR A 118 -12.69 13.06 -6.36
CA THR A 118 -14.11 13.45 -6.39
C THR A 118 -14.52 14.43 -5.30
N THR A 119 -13.66 14.67 -4.29
CA THR A 119 -13.95 15.57 -3.17
C THR A 119 -13.62 17.05 -3.48
N VAL A 120 -13.64 17.43 -4.76
CA VAL A 120 -13.41 18.80 -5.27
C VAL A 120 -14.67 19.63 -5.36
#